data_AF-A0A6G1SAS7-F1
#
_entry.id   AF-A0A6G1SAS7-F1
#
_cell.length_a   1.000
_cell.length_b   1.000
_cell.length_c   1.000
_cell.angle_alpha   90.00
_cell.angle_beta   90.00
_cell.angle_gamma   90.00
#
_symmetry.space_group_name_H-M   'P 1'
#
loop_
_entity.id
_entity.type
_entity.pdbx_description
1 polymer ?
#
loop_
_entity_poly.entity_id
_entity_poly.type
_entity_poly.pdbx_seq_one_letter_code
_entity_poly.pdbx_strand_id
1 'polypeptide(L)'
;MDHQDDILIARVKKAINQGNTGQLRDQVQQNLIKLRKVYAEQLNSAKSSIKEMEKAIEELREVKQSLEAVEKATRDVSMLAANLKPIRDESSRHSQLTTTRENFKHIFDVPQNVATTRQFINEGKLLMAHQHLSELDKSRHALLYELHKNSSSNPNDKITLKQYFSDVDKLSDELGRQIWLIVRRTLNVVRRDPSTIVSALRIIEREERADEMTMKKFEATGFMSPGRPKQWRKRVFDILEEAVAERISGNQFEERSENKHWLVRHLEVTRMMMLEDLRVVKVACVQCFPPSYNIANLMLKLYHKCLRSHLLDLSHHLDGNEYVHLLNWVQAYPGKDLLSHPQLNIDVEEEGLDPLLPESNKQELTDRYFATIEKNYREWMSNTINREERDWSSSEPPEMDNDGHYHTTTPVFIFQMIDQHLRVAETVNQTLEDRILALSMDQLIIFAQQYKETIEKYCKIHFSDRGRYKFFTPYMVAITNNCSRIEQLFLNMKKSR
;
A
#
# COMPACT_ATOMS: atom_id res chain seq x y z
N MET A 1 83.10 4.09 15.44
CA MET A 1 83.60 2.71 15.57
C MET A 1 84.72 2.64 16.61
N ASP A 2 85.64 3.61 16.69
CA ASP A 2 86.77 3.55 17.64
C ASP A 2 86.43 3.34 19.13
N HIS A 3 85.29 3.83 19.63
CA HIS A 3 84.97 3.67 21.06
C HIS A 3 84.37 2.32 21.45
N GLN A 4 83.84 1.55 20.48
CA GLN A 4 83.32 0.21 20.72
C GLN A 4 84.41 -0.86 20.65
N ASP A 5 85.43 -0.62 19.82
CA ASP A 5 86.59 -1.50 19.70
C ASP A 5 87.47 -1.46 20.97
N ASP A 6 87.62 -0.30 21.61
CA ASP A 6 88.35 -0.20 22.88
C ASP A 6 87.68 -0.99 24.02
N ILE A 7 86.35 -1.00 24.08
CA ILE A 7 85.59 -1.80 25.06
C ILE A 7 85.75 -3.30 24.78
N LEU A 8 85.79 -3.67 23.49
CA LEU A 8 86.00 -5.05 23.05
C LEU A 8 87.41 -5.52 23.40
N ILE A 9 88.43 -4.70 23.15
CA ILE A 9 89.83 -4.98 23.51
C ILE A 9 90.00 -5.09 25.03
N ALA A 10 89.35 -4.22 25.80
CA ALA A 10 89.38 -4.29 27.27
C ALA A 10 88.71 -5.56 27.81
N ARG A 11 87.59 -5.99 27.22
CA ARG A 11 86.93 -7.27 27.56
C ARG A 11 87.79 -8.47 27.17
N VAL A 12 88.45 -8.42 26.03
CA VAL A 12 89.38 -9.48 25.57
C VAL A 12 90.58 -9.59 26.51
N LYS A 13 91.20 -8.48 26.93
CA LYS A 13 92.29 -8.49 27.92
C LYS A 13 91.86 -9.03 29.28
N LYS A 14 90.66 -8.71 29.74
CA LYS A 14 90.11 -9.25 31.01
C LYS A 14 89.80 -10.75 30.93
N ALA A 15 89.32 -11.22 29.78
CA ALA A 15 89.02 -12.64 29.54
C ALA A 15 90.29 -13.52 29.40
N ILE A 16 91.39 -12.95 28.87
CA ILE A 16 92.70 -13.65 28.79
C ILE A 16 93.26 -13.92 30.20
N ASN A 17 93.16 -12.95 31.12
CA ASN A 17 93.64 -13.11 32.50
C ASN A 17 92.74 -14.00 33.39
N GLN A 18 91.56 -14.41 32.91
CA GLN A 18 90.59 -15.20 33.68
C GLN A 18 90.41 -16.64 33.16
N GLY A 19 91.32 -17.14 32.30
CA GLY A 19 91.36 -18.56 31.91
C GLY A 19 90.15 -19.05 31.08
N ASN A 20 89.40 -18.14 30.45
CA ASN A 20 88.11 -18.45 29.81
C ASN A 20 88.18 -18.41 28.26
N THR A 21 89.33 -18.80 27.70
CA THR A 21 89.63 -18.73 26.27
C THR A 21 88.91 -19.79 25.43
N GLY A 22 88.50 -20.92 26.02
CA GLY A 22 87.73 -21.97 25.33
C GLY A 22 86.29 -21.53 24.98
N GLN A 23 85.58 -20.92 25.92
CA GLN A 23 84.21 -20.44 25.70
C GLN A 23 84.14 -19.35 24.62
N LEU A 24 85.10 -18.42 24.59
CA LEU A 24 85.19 -17.41 23.53
C LEU A 24 85.45 -18.04 22.15
N ARG A 25 86.30 -19.08 22.08
CA ARG A 25 86.59 -19.78 20.83
C ARG A 25 85.36 -20.51 20.29
N ASP A 26 84.65 -21.23 21.14
CA ASP A 26 83.42 -21.94 20.75
C ASP A 26 82.32 -20.97 20.33
N GLN A 27 82.21 -19.82 20.99
CA GLN A 27 81.21 -18.81 20.66
C GLN A 27 81.53 -18.10 19.34
N VAL A 28 82.81 -17.81 19.07
CA VAL A 28 83.27 -17.30 17.77
C VAL A 28 83.03 -18.33 16.67
N GLN A 29 83.29 -19.62 16.93
CA GLN A 29 83.08 -20.70 15.97
C GLN A 29 81.59 -20.95 15.68
N GLN A 30 80.72 -20.90 16.70
CA GLN A 30 79.27 -20.94 16.50
C GLN A 30 78.74 -19.72 15.74
N ASN A 31 79.25 -18.52 16.02
CA ASN A 31 78.87 -17.32 15.28
C ASN A 31 79.34 -17.38 13.83
N LEU A 32 80.54 -17.91 13.55
CA LEU A 32 81.03 -18.15 12.18
C LEU A 32 80.16 -19.15 11.42
N ILE A 33 79.72 -20.24 12.07
CA ILE A 33 78.81 -21.22 11.46
C ILE A 33 77.45 -20.59 11.17
N LYS A 34 76.89 -19.81 12.11
CA LYS A 34 75.63 -19.06 11.90
C LYS A 34 75.77 -18.06 10.76
N LEU A 35 76.86 -17.29 10.72
CA LEU A 35 77.10 -16.30 9.67
C LEU A 35 77.23 -16.99 8.31
N ARG A 36 77.97 -18.10 8.22
CA ARG A 36 78.06 -18.90 6.99
C ARG A 36 76.71 -19.44 6.55
N LYS A 37 75.86 -19.90 7.48
CA LYS A 37 74.52 -20.38 7.16
C LYS A 37 73.63 -19.25 6.62
N VAL A 38 73.63 -18.09 7.27
CA VAL A 38 72.88 -16.90 6.81
C VAL A 38 73.39 -16.40 5.45
N TYR A 39 74.70 -16.34 5.25
CA TYR A 39 75.28 -15.97 3.95
C TYR A 39 74.95 -17.00 2.87
N ALA A 40 74.96 -18.29 3.18
CA ALA A 40 74.56 -19.34 2.24
C ALA A 40 73.08 -19.27 1.89
N GLU A 41 72.20 -19.00 2.88
CA GLU A 41 70.77 -18.79 2.68
C GLU A 41 70.50 -17.53 1.85
N GLN A 42 71.15 -16.40 2.13
CA GLN A 42 71.03 -15.18 1.33
C GLN A 42 71.54 -15.37 -0.10
N LEU A 43 72.65 -16.08 -0.29
CA LEU A 43 73.22 -16.35 -1.60
C LEU A 43 72.35 -17.32 -2.41
N ASN A 44 71.75 -18.32 -1.76
CA ASN A 44 70.77 -19.21 -2.39
C ASN A 44 69.46 -18.49 -2.72
N SER A 45 68.96 -17.63 -1.84
CA SER A 45 67.80 -16.78 -2.09
C SER A 45 68.07 -15.85 -3.27
N ALA A 46 69.22 -15.16 -3.30
CA ALA A 46 69.60 -14.28 -4.40
C ALA A 46 69.72 -15.05 -5.74
N LYS A 47 70.31 -16.25 -5.73
CA LYS A 47 70.34 -17.12 -6.91
C LYS A 47 68.94 -17.53 -7.38
N SER A 48 68.05 -17.87 -6.46
CA SER A 48 66.65 -18.20 -6.79
C SER A 48 65.93 -17.00 -7.39
N SER A 49 66.09 -15.81 -6.80
CA SER A 49 65.50 -14.57 -7.30
C SER A 49 66.04 -14.18 -8.68
N ILE A 50 67.33 -14.37 -8.95
CA ILE A 50 67.90 -14.15 -10.29
C ILE A 50 67.29 -15.11 -11.30
N LYS A 51 67.19 -16.41 -10.95
CA LYS A 51 66.60 -17.42 -11.84
C LYS A 51 65.12 -17.15 -12.13
N GLU A 52 64.36 -16.69 -11.14
CA GLU A 52 62.97 -16.25 -11.33
C GLU A 52 62.88 -15.00 -12.20
N MET A 53 63.81 -14.05 -12.03
CA MET A 53 63.85 -12.83 -12.85
C MET A 53 64.23 -13.13 -14.30
N GLU A 54 65.16 -14.06 -14.54
CA GLU A 54 65.49 -14.57 -15.89
C GLU A 54 64.27 -15.23 -16.54
N LYS A 55 63.53 -16.05 -15.78
CA LYS A 55 62.28 -16.66 -16.27
C LYS A 55 61.22 -15.60 -16.61
N ALA A 56 61.04 -14.59 -15.76
CA ALA A 56 60.10 -13.50 -16.01
C ALA A 56 60.48 -12.66 -17.24
N ILE A 57 61.78 -12.44 -17.49
CA ILE A 57 62.27 -11.76 -18.70
C ILE A 57 61.92 -12.59 -19.94
N GLU A 58 62.07 -13.91 -19.89
CA GLU A 58 61.74 -14.78 -21.01
C GLU A 58 60.22 -14.81 -21.27
N GLU A 59 59.41 -14.92 -20.23
CA GLU A 59 57.94 -14.81 -20.34
C GLU A 59 57.52 -13.44 -20.92
N LEU A 60 58.15 -12.34 -20.52
CA LEU A 60 57.88 -11.02 -21.08
C LEU A 60 58.29 -10.90 -22.56
N ARG A 61 59.36 -11.59 -22.98
CA ARG A 61 59.74 -11.66 -24.41
C ARG A 61 58.72 -12.45 -25.21
N GLU A 62 58.24 -13.58 -24.69
CA GLU A 62 57.17 -14.36 -25.32
C GLU A 62 55.87 -13.56 -25.44
N VAL A 63 55.49 -12.83 -24.38
CA VAL A 63 54.33 -11.92 -24.39
C VAL A 63 54.52 -10.81 -25.42
N LYS A 64 55.71 -10.20 -25.49
CA LYS A 64 56.02 -9.17 -26.49
C LYS A 64 55.92 -9.72 -27.92
N GLN A 65 56.50 -10.89 -28.19
CA GLN A 65 56.40 -11.54 -29.50
C GLN A 65 54.95 -11.89 -29.85
N SER A 66 54.17 -12.35 -28.88
CA SER A 66 52.74 -12.63 -29.05
C SER A 66 51.95 -11.35 -29.35
N LEU A 67 52.25 -10.24 -28.67
CA LEU A 67 51.65 -8.93 -28.93
C LEU A 67 52.02 -8.39 -30.31
N GLU A 68 53.30 -8.50 -30.73
CA GLU A 68 53.74 -8.12 -32.08
C GLU A 68 53.08 -8.99 -33.15
N ALA A 69 52.90 -10.29 -32.91
CA ALA A 69 52.16 -11.19 -33.80
C ALA A 69 50.67 -10.82 -33.89
N VAL A 70 50.03 -10.47 -32.76
CA VAL A 70 48.64 -9.98 -32.74
C VAL A 70 48.51 -8.63 -33.44
N GLU A 71 49.43 -7.69 -33.24
CA GLU A 71 49.44 -6.41 -33.94
C GLU A 71 49.57 -6.61 -35.45
N LYS A 72 50.47 -7.49 -35.87
CA LYS A 72 50.67 -7.81 -37.29
C LYS A 72 49.41 -8.46 -37.90
N ALA A 73 48.79 -9.42 -37.20
CA ALA A 73 47.56 -10.07 -37.66
C ALA A 73 46.35 -9.12 -37.68
N THR A 74 46.28 -8.16 -36.75
CA THR A 74 45.17 -7.19 -36.67
C THR A 74 45.29 -6.04 -37.66
N ARG A 75 46.49 -5.70 -38.16
CA ARG A 75 46.65 -4.74 -39.27
C ARG A 75 45.89 -5.17 -40.52
N ASP A 76 45.89 -6.46 -40.82
CA ASP A 76 45.18 -7.01 -41.99
C ASP A 76 43.64 -7.01 -41.81
N VAL A 77 43.16 -7.02 -40.56
CA VAL A 77 41.72 -7.00 -40.24
C VAL A 77 41.05 -5.70 -40.69
N SER A 78 41.76 -4.57 -40.64
CA SER A 78 41.25 -3.27 -41.11
C SER A 78 41.02 -3.28 -42.63
N MET A 79 41.92 -3.90 -43.39
CA MET A 79 41.79 -4.07 -44.85
C MET A 79 40.69 -5.09 -45.20
N LEU A 80 40.55 -6.16 -44.41
CA LEU A 80 39.47 -7.14 -44.53
C LEU A 80 38.09 -6.49 -44.32
N ALA A 81 37.94 -5.59 -43.35
CA ALA A 81 36.70 -4.85 -43.13
C ALA A 81 36.31 -3.98 -44.34
N ALA A 82 37.29 -3.38 -45.02
CA ALA A 82 37.07 -2.62 -46.25
C ALA A 82 36.70 -3.54 -47.43
N ASN A 83 37.38 -4.67 -47.59
CA ASN A 83 37.13 -5.65 -48.67
C ASN A 83 35.79 -6.39 -48.50
N LEU A 84 35.35 -6.62 -47.27
CA LEU A 84 34.06 -7.24 -46.97
C LEU A 84 32.88 -6.26 -47.00
N LYS A 85 33.13 -4.96 -47.12
CA LYS A 85 32.09 -3.93 -47.23
C LYS A 85 31.07 -4.21 -48.35
N PRO A 86 31.46 -4.49 -49.61
CA PRO A 86 30.49 -4.81 -50.67
C PRO A 86 29.67 -6.07 -50.39
N ILE A 87 30.27 -7.09 -49.76
CA ILE A 87 29.55 -8.32 -49.35
C ILE A 87 28.57 -7.99 -48.21
N ARG A 88 28.95 -7.13 -47.27
CA ARG A 88 28.09 -6.67 -46.18
C ARG A 88 26.92 -5.84 -46.71
N ASP A 89 27.17 -4.99 -47.70
CA ASP A 89 26.15 -4.14 -48.33
C ASP A 89 25.17 -5.02 -49.13
N GLU A 90 25.66 -6.00 -49.90
CA GLU A 90 24.79 -6.96 -50.62
C GLU A 90 24.03 -7.88 -49.65
N SER A 91 24.66 -8.35 -48.58
CA SER A 91 23.99 -9.11 -47.52
C SER A 91 22.90 -8.30 -46.82
N SER A 92 23.15 -7.00 -46.58
CA SER A 92 22.14 -6.09 -46.00
C SER A 92 20.97 -5.89 -46.96
N ARG A 93 21.26 -5.71 -48.26
CA ARG A 93 20.24 -5.59 -49.31
C ARG A 93 19.42 -6.86 -49.48
N HIS A 94 20.07 -8.03 -49.42
CA HIS A 94 19.40 -9.32 -49.44
C HIS A 94 18.52 -9.55 -48.19
N SER A 95 19.02 -9.18 -47.00
CA SER A 95 18.27 -9.18 -45.73
C SER A 95 17.01 -8.32 -45.82
N GLN A 96 17.14 -7.08 -46.32
CA GLN A 96 16.02 -6.17 -46.53
C GLN A 96 14.99 -6.74 -47.51
N LEU A 97 15.43 -7.23 -48.67
CA LEU A 97 14.53 -7.78 -49.69
C LEU A 97 13.83 -9.06 -49.21
N THR A 98 14.54 -9.92 -48.47
CA THR A 98 13.96 -11.14 -47.88
C THR A 98 12.91 -10.78 -46.84
N THR A 99 13.22 -9.85 -45.92
CA THR A 99 12.27 -9.37 -44.91
C THR A 99 11.06 -8.71 -45.57
N THR A 100 11.27 -7.91 -46.61
CA THR A 100 10.19 -7.27 -47.38
C THR A 100 9.33 -8.30 -48.10
N ARG A 101 9.95 -9.34 -48.68
CA ARG A 101 9.26 -10.44 -49.38
C ARG A 101 8.44 -11.30 -48.42
N GLU A 102 8.97 -11.61 -47.24
CA GLU A 102 8.27 -12.36 -46.20
C GLU A 102 7.08 -11.56 -45.64
N ASN A 103 7.27 -10.25 -45.43
CA ASN A 103 6.21 -9.37 -44.95
C ASN A 103 5.29 -8.84 -46.08
N PHE A 104 5.57 -9.15 -47.35
CA PHE A 104 4.88 -8.57 -48.51
C PHE A 104 3.38 -8.80 -48.47
N LYS A 105 2.95 -10.02 -48.11
CA LYS A 105 1.53 -10.35 -47.94
C LYS A 105 0.87 -9.46 -46.88
N HIS A 106 1.55 -9.28 -45.75
CA HIS A 106 1.03 -8.47 -44.66
C HIS A 106 1.02 -6.98 -44.99
N ILE A 107 1.94 -6.48 -45.82
CA ILE A 107 1.98 -5.07 -46.27
C ILE A 107 0.85 -4.76 -47.24
N PHE A 108 0.57 -5.62 -48.23
CA PHE A 108 -0.51 -5.36 -49.20
C PHE A 108 -1.90 -5.49 -48.58
N ASP A 109 -2.06 -6.44 -47.66
CA ASP A 109 -3.35 -6.73 -47.04
C ASP A 109 -3.61 -5.90 -45.77
N VAL A 110 -2.76 -4.92 -45.40
CA VAL A 110 -2.95 -4.12 -44.17
C VAL A 110 -4.35 -3.52 -44.07
N PRO A 111 -4.89 -2.81 -45.08
CA PRO A 111 -6.21 -2.18 -44.94
C PRO A 111 -7.34 -3.20 -44.74
N GLN A 112 -7.27 -4.35 -45.43
CA GLN A 112 -8.25 -5.42 -45.30
C GLN A 112 -8.14 -6.16 -43.96
N ASN A 113 -6.92 -6.42 -43.50
CA ASN A 113 -6.64 -7.01 -42.19
C ASN A 113 -7.07 -6.07 -41.06
N VAL A 114 -6.87 -4.76 -41.22
CA VAL A 114 -7.33 -3.73 -40.27
C VAL A 114 -8.86 -3.72 -40.19
N ALA A 115 -9.55 -3.74 -41.34
CA ALA A 115 -11.02 -3.80 -41.37
C ALA A 115 -11.57 -5.09 -40.74
N THR A 116 -10.97 -6.23 -41.06
CA THR A 116 -11.35 -7.54 -40.51
C THR A 116 -11.11 -7.61 -39.01
N THR A 117 -9.96 -7.08 -38.54
CA THR A 117 -9.65 -7.00 -37.10
C THR A 117 -10.68 -6.13 -36.37
N ARG A 118 -11.06 -4.98 -36.93
CA ARG A 118 -12.11 -4.12 -36.38
C ARG A 118 -13.44 -4.84 -36.28
N GLN A 119 -13.82 -5.61 -37.29
CA GLN A 119 -15.03 -6.44 -37.26
C GLN A 119 -14.98 -7.47 -36.14
N PHE A 120 -13.86 -8.18 -35.96
CA PHE A 120 -13.72 -9.14 -34.85
C PHE A 120 -13.77 -8.49 -33.47
N ILE A 121 -13.25 -7.27 -33.32
CA ILE A 121 -13.40 -6.49 -32.08
C ILE A 121 -14.87 -6.19 -31.82
N ASN A 122 -15.61 -5.74 -32.83
CA ASN A 122 -17.04 -5.42 -32.73
C ASN A 122 -17.91 -6.66 -32.44
N GLU A 123 -17.55 -7.82 -33.00
CA GLU A 123 -18.21 -9.10 -32.75
C GLU A 123 -17.82 -9.75 -31.39
N GLY A 124 -16.90 -9.15 -30.62
CA GLY A 124 -16.43 -9.69 -29.35
C GLY A 124 -15.48 -10.89 -29.47
N LYS A 125 -15.01 -11.22 -30.68
CA LYS A 125 -14.04 -12.31 -30.95
C LYS A 125 -12.61 -11.86 -30.68
N LEU A 126 -12.34 -11.47 -29.43
CA LEU A 126 -11.12 -10.77 -29.03
C LEU A 126 -9.82 -11.56 -29.29
N LEU A 127 -9.85 -12.89 -29.18
CA LEU A 127 -8.67 -13.73 -29.43
C LEU A 127 -8.26 -13.71 -30.90
N MET A 128 -9.24 -13.73 -31.81
CA MET A 128 -8.97 -13.66 -33.26
C MET A 128 -8.52 -12.27 -33.64
N ALA A 129 -9.16 -11.23 -33.10
CA ALA A 129 -8.72 -9.85 -33.27
C ALA A 129 -7.27 -9.65 -32.79
N HIS A 130 -6.92 -10.19 -31.63
CA HIS A 130 -5.55 -10.12 -31.10
C HIS A 130 -4.54 -10.84 -31.99
N GLN A 131 -4.89 -12.01 -32.54
CA GLN A 131 -4.00 -12.74 -33.44
C GLN A 131 -3.68 -11.92 -34.70
N HIS A 132 -4.69 -11.39 -35.38
CA HIS A 132 -4.50 -10.55 -36.56
C HIS A 132 -3.72 -9.28 -36.22
N LEU A 133 -4.02 -8.63 -35.09
CA LEU A 133 -3.29 -7.46 -34.64
C LEU A 133 -1.81 -7.78 -34.33
N SER A 134 -1.53 -8.92 -33.72
CA SER A 134 -0.17 -9.36 -33.40
C SER A 134 0.66 -9.63 -34.66
N GLU A 135 0.05 -10.18 -35.72
CA GLU A 135 0.70 -10.36 -37.02
C GLU A 135 1.03 -9.01 -37.69
N LEU A 136 0.10 -8.05 -37.64
CA LEU A 136 0.34 -6.68 -38.10
C LEU A 136 1.44 -5.98 -37.29
N ASP A 137 1.45 -6.13 -35.96
CA ASP A 137 2.50 -5.58 -35.10
C ASP A 137 3.87 -6.21 -35.41
N LYS A 138 3.95 -7.53 -35.59
CA LYS A 138 5.20 -8.23 -35.93
C LYS A 138 5.76 -7.76 -37.26
N SER A 139 4.92 -7.65 -38.29
CA SER A 139 5.35 -7.16 -39.61
C SER A 139 5.85 -5.71 -39.53
N ARG A 140 5.11 -4.83 -38.83
CA ARG A 140 5.54 -3.46 -38.56
C ARG A 140 6.90 -3.40 -37.85
N HIS A 141 7.07 -4.18 -36.79
CA HIS A 141 8.31 -4.19 -36.00
C HIS A 141 9.49 -4.76 -36.79
N ALA A 142 9.28 -5.79 -37.62
CA ALA A 142 10.31 -6.34 -38.49
C ALA A 142 10.79 -5.30 -39.53
N LEU A 143 9.87 -4.59 -40.17
CA LEU A 143 10.21 -3.54 -41.14
C LEU A 143 10.96 -2.37 -40.47
N LEU A 144 10.50 -1.94 -39.29
CA LEU A 144 11.17 -0.89 -38.54
C LEU A 144 12.56 -1.32 -38.03
N TYR A 145 12.73 -2.58 -37.66
CA TYR A 145 14.03 -3.12 -37.25
C TYR A 145 15.03 -3.17 -38.41
N GLU A 146 14.62 -3.63 -39.59
CA GLU A 146 15.49 -3.60 -40.77
C GLU A 146 15.85 -2.16 -41.16
N LEU A 147 14.92 -1.20 -41.05
CA LEU A 147 15.25 0.21 -41.22
C LEU A 147 16.21 0.76 -40.16
N HIS A 148 16.13 0.26 -38.93
CA HIS A 148 17.06 0.65 -37.87
C HIS A 148 18.47 0.13 -38.11
N LYS A 149 18.60 -1.13 -38.58
CA LYS A 149 19.88 -1.76 -38.96
C LYS A 149 20.59 -0.99 -40.07
N ASN A 150 19.82 -0.35 -40.95
CA ASN A 150 20.35 0.44 -42.06
C ASN A 150 20.37 1.93 -41.70
N SER A 151 21.41 2.35 -40.97
CA SER A 151 21.57 3.72 -40.46
C SER A 151 21.66 4.81 -41.55
N SER A 152 21.74 4.43 -42.82
CA SER A 152 21.71 5.30 -44.01
C SER A 152 20.30 5.49 -44.62
N SER A 153 19.25 4.91 -44.03
CA SER A 153 17.90 5.01 -44.57
C SER A 153 17.30 6.41 -44.41
N ASN A 154 16.53 6.84 -45.41
CA ASN A 154 15.94 8.17 -45.48
C ASN A 154 14.96 8.40 -44.31
N PRO A 155 15.02 9.52 -43.57
CA PRO A 155 14.08 9.81 -42.48
C PRO A 155 12.61 9.76 -42.90
N ASN A 156 12.34 10.08 -44.17
CA ASN A 156 11.00 10.03 -44.76
C ASN A 156 10.42 8.61 -44.79
N ASP A 157 11.23 7.56 -44.96
CA ASP A 157 10.74 6.18 -45.01
C ASP A 157 10.19 5.73 -43.66
N LYS A 158 10.81 6.20 -42.56
CA LYS A 158 10.31 6.00 -41.20
C LYS A 158 8.97 6.71 -40.97
N ILE A 159 8.79 7.90 -41.54
CA ILE A 159 7.54 8.67 -41.42
C ILE A 159 6.43 8.00 -42.23
N THR A 160 6.71 7.58 -43.46
CA THR A 160 5.74 6.89 -44.33
C THR A 160 5.25 5.59 -43.70
N LEU A 161 6.14 4.77 -43.14
CA LEU A 161 5.73 3.54 -42.45
C LEU A 161 4.92 3.82 -41.18
N LYS A 162 5.30 4.84 -40.40
CA LYS A 162 4.50 5.24 -39.23
C LYS A 162 3.09 5.68 -39.62
N GLN A 163 2.94 6.43 -40.71
CA GLN A 163 1.63 6.82 -41.22
C GLN A 163 0.82 5.62 -41.72
N TYR A 164 1.47 4.73 -42.48
CA TYR A 164 0.83 3.54 -43.05
C TYR A 164 0.29 2.59 -41.97
N PHE A 165 1.02 2.42 -40.87
CA PHE A 165 0.62 1.57 -39.74
C PHE A 165 -0.12 2.33 -38.63
N SER A 166 -0.49 3.59 -38.82
CA SER A 166 -1.14 4.40 -37.76
C SER A 166 -2.49 3.83 -37.32
N ASP A 167 -3.21 3.15 -38.21
CA ASP A 167 -4.48 2.50 -37.88
C ASP A 167 -4.30 1.23 -37.02
N VAL A 168 -3.11 0.62 -37.02
CA VAL A 168 -2.78 -0.51 -36.14
C VAL A 168 -2.71 -0.06 -34.68
N ASP A 169 -2.17 1.13 -34.41
CA ASP A 169 -2.15 1.69 -33.06
C ASP A 169 -3.58 1.97 -32.56
N LYS A 170 -4.44 2.54 -33.41
CA LYS A 170 -5.87 2.75 -33.08
C LYS A 170 -6.60 1.44 -32.78
N LEU A 171 -6.33 0.37 -33.54
CA LEU A 171 -6.89 -0.95 -33.29
C LEU A 171 -6.41 -1.55 -31.97
N SER A 172 -5.12 -1.37 -31.65
CA SER A 172 -4.57 -1.80 -30.35
C SER A 172 -5.28 -1.10 -29.19
N ASP A 173 -5.54 0.21 -29.31
CA ASP A 173 -6.28 0.96 -28.30
C ASP A 173 -7.74 0.49 -28.17
N GLU A 174 -8.40 0.21 -29.30
CA GLU A 174 -9.79 -0.26 -29.32
C GLU A 174 -9.95 -1.67 -28.73
N LEU A 175 -9.05 -2.59 -29.08
CA LEU A 175 -8.96 -3.90 -28.45
C LEU A 175 -8.70 -3.76 -26.94
N GLY A 176 -7.76 -2.87 -26.57
CA GLY A 176 -7.48 -2.54 -25.18
C GLY A 176 -8.74 -2.09 -24.44
N ARG A 177 -9.51 -1.14 -24.98
CA ARG A 177 -10.75 -0.65 -24.36
C ARG A 177 -11.76 -1.78 -24.09
N GLN A 178 -11.94 -2.72 -25.03
CA GLN A 178 -12.84 -3.86 -24.82
C GLN A 178 -12.33 -4.79 -23.71
N ILE A 179 -11.02 -5.05 -23.65
CA ILE A 179 -10.40 -5.83 -22.57
C ILE A 179 -10.58 -5.12 -21.23
N TRP A 180 -10.36 -3.81 -21.17
CA TRP A 180 -10.52 -3.00 -19.96
C TRP A 180 -11.96 -3.03 -19.43
N LEU A 181 -12.95 -3.00 -20.32
CA LEU A 181 -14.36 -3.13 -19.94
C LEU A 181 -14.66 -4.50 -19.32
N ILE A 182 -14.10 -5.58 -19.87
CA ILE A 182 -14.24 -6.94 -19.34
C ILE A 182 -13.58 -7.04 -17.96
N VAL A 183 -12.35 -6.54 -17.82
CA VAL A 183 -11.60 -6.55 -16.56
C VAL A 183 -12.31 -5.72 -15.49
N ARG A 184 -12.81 -4.53 -15.82
CA ARG A 184 -13.60 -3.69 -14.90
C ARG A 184 -14.86 -4.38 -14.40
N ARG A 185 -15.45 -5.26 -15.22
CA ARG A 185 -16.65 -6.04 -14.88
C ARG A 185 -16.34 -7.47 -14.42
N THR A 186 -15.10 -7.77 -14.02
CA THR A 186 -14.63 -9.13 -13.69
C THR A 186 -15.62 -9.91 -12.83
N LEU A 187 -16.09 -9.34 -11.70
CA LEU A 187 -16.99 -10.02 -10.77
C LEU A 187 -18.34 -10.41 -11.41
N ASN A 188 -18.85 -9.59 -12.32
CA ASN A 188 -20.11 -9.86 -13.03
C ASN A 188 -19.89 -10.84 -14.19
N VAL A 189 -18.78 -10.70 -14.90
CA VAL A 189 -18.40 -11.58 -16.02
C VAL A 189 -18.15 -13.00 -15.51
N VAL A 190 -17.38 -13.16 -14.44
CA VAL A 190 -17.09 -14.47 -13.84
C VAL A 190 -18.35 -15.21 -13.39
N ARG A 191 -19.39 -14.50 -12.92
CA ARG A 191 -20.68 -15.12 -12.56
C ARG A 191 -21.49 -15.60 -13.77
N ARG A 192 -21.42 -14.90 -14.91
CA ARG A 192 -22.25 -15.16 -16.10
C ARG A 192 -21.55 -16.02 -17.15
N ASP A 193 -20.32 -15.64 -17.49
CA ASP A 193 -19.48 -16.30 -18.49
C ASP A 193 -17.98 -16.14 -18.13
N PRO A 194 -17.41 -17.10 -17.38
CA PRO A 194 -15.98 -17.14 -17.06
C PRO A 194 -15.07 -17.18 -18.29
N SER A 195 -15.54 -17.69 -19.44
CA SER A 195 -14.69 -17.89 -20.62
C SER A 195 -14.23 -16.56 -21.23
N THR A 196 -15.06 -15.52 -21.12
CA THR A 196 -14.77 -14.17 -21.60
C THR A 196 -13.59 -13.54 -20.84
N ILE A 197 -13.56 -13.63 -19.50
CA ILE A 197 -12.44 -13.09 -18.71
C ILE A 197 -11.14 -13.89 -18.95
N VAL A 198 -11.23 -15.22 -19.06
CA VAL A 198 -10.07 -16.07 -19.38
C VAL A 198 -9.49 -15.70 -20.74
N SER A 199 -10.34 -15.44 -21.73
CA SER A 199 -9.91 -15.01 -23.06
C SER A 199 -9.20 -13.65 -23.03
N ALA A 200 -9.72 -12.69 -22.26
CA ALA A 200 -9.06 -11.40 -22.05
C ALA A 200 -7.70 -11.54 -21.36
N LEU A 201 -7.62 -12.33 -20.28
CA LEU A 201 -6.37 -12.59 -19.55
C LEU A 201 -5.33 -13.32 -20.42
N ARG A 202 -5.75 -14.25 -21.27
CA ARG A 202 -4.86 -14.91 -22.25
C ARG A 202 -4.23 -13.91 -23.21
N ILE A 203 -4.95 -12.88 -23.62
CA ILE A 203 -4.41 -11.82 -24.48
C ILE A 203 -3.38 -10.99 -23.71
N ILE A 204 -3.68 -10.60 -22.46
CA ILE A 204 -2.77 -9.84 -21.60
C ILE A 204 -1.46 -10.61 -21.39
N GLU A 205 -1.52 -11.89 -21.05
CA GLU A 205 -0.34 -12.74 -20.87
C GLU A 205 0.48 -12.94 -22.16
N ARG A 206 -0.14 -12.87 -23.33
CA ARG A 206 0.57 -12.89 -24.62
C ARG A 206 1.28 -11.57 -24.88
N GLU A 207 0.66 -10.45 -24.54
CA GLU A 207 1.26 -9.11 -24.68
C GLU A 207 2.44 -8.91 -23.71
N GLU A 208 2.33 -9.36 -22.46
CA GLU A 208 3.44 -9.31 -21.49
C GLU A 208 4.63 -10.15 -21.95
N ARG A 209 4.37 -11.37 -22.46
CA ARG A 209 5.43 -12.23 -23.02
C ARG A 209 6.08 -11.59 -24.26
N ALA A 210 5.32 -10.84 -25.06
CA ALA A 210 5.84 -10.07 -26.18
C ALA A 210 6.68 -8.87 -25.72
N ASP A 211 6.31 -8.20 -24.63
CA ASP A 211 7.09 -7.13 -24.00
C ASP A 211 8.43 -7.68 -23.50
N GLU A 212 8.44 -8.82 -22.79
CA GLU A 212 9.67 -9.49 -22.33
C GLU A 212 10.63 -9.83 -23.48
N MET A 213 10.09 -10.39 -24.58
CA MET A 213 10.90 -10.69 -25.76
C MET A 213 11.46 -9.43 -26.42
N THR A 214 10.70 -8.34 -26.43
CA THR A 214 11.13 -7.05 -27.00
C THR A 214 12.22 -6.42 -26.14
N MET A 215 12.10 -6.49 -24.81
CA MET A 215 13.13 -6.01 -23.88
C MET A 215 14.46 -6.77 -24.05
N LYS A 216 14.43 -8.09 -24.16
CA LYS A 216 15.65 -8.89 -24.44
C LYS A 216 16.28 -8.54 -25.79
N LYS A 217 15.46 -8.27 -26.81
CA LYS A 217 15.97 -7.80 -28.11
C LYS A 217 16.56 -6.40 -28.03
N PHE A 218 15.98 -5.52 -27.22
CA PHE A 218 16.51 -4.18 -26.99
C PHE A 218 17.89 -4.24 -26.33
N GLU A 219 18.09 -5.08 -25.31
CA GLU A 219 19.40 -5.29 -24.69
C GLU A 219 20.47 -5.76 -25.69
N ALA A 220 20.09 -6.62 -26.65
CA ALA A 220 21.02 -7.15 -27.65
C ALA A 220 21.27 -6.20 -28.84
N THR A 221 20.27 -5.39 -29.23
CA THR A 221 20.29 -4.66 -30.52
C THR A 221 20.17 -3.15 -30.39
N GLY A 222 19.84 -2.63 -29.21
CA GLY A 222 19.56 -1.21 -28.96
C GLY A 222 18.27 -0.70 -29.61
N PHE A 223 17.53 -1.53 -30.33
CA PHE A 223 16.29 -1.13 -31.00
C PHE A 223 15.05 -1.44 -30.15
N MET A 224 14.25 -0.40 -29.90
CA MET A 224 12.95 -0.55 -29.24
C MET A 224 11.81 -0.36 -30.23
N SER A 225 10.87 -1.30 -30.23
CA SER A 225 9.69 -1.20 -31.09
C SER A 225 8.75 -0.11 -30.58
N PRO A 226 8.13 0.71 -31.46
CA PRO A 226 7.20 1.75 -31.04
C PRO A 226 6.02 1.18 -30.26
N GLY A 227 5.65 1.85 -29.16
CA GLY A 227 4.52 1.45 -28.31
C GLY A 227 4.79 0.27 -27.36
N ARG A 228 6.06 -0.13 -27.19
CA ARG A 228 6.48 -1.17 -26.24
C ARG A 228 7.39 -0.56 -25.15
N PRO A 229 7.43 -1.12 -23.91
CA PRO A 229 6.53 -2.16 -23.42
C PRO A 229 5.13 -1.59 -23.16
N LYS A 230 4.09 -2.41 -23.34
CA LYS A 230 2.70 -1.99 -23.10
C LYS A 230 2.28 -2.13 -21.64
N GLN A 231 2.88 -3.06 -20.88
CA GLN A 231 2.63 -3.26 -19.44
C GLN A 231 1.13 -3.45 -19.08
N TRP A 232 0.42 -4.23 -19.90
CA TRP A 232 -1.02 -4.48 -19.74
C TRP A 232 -1.37 -5.14 -18.40
N ARG A 233 -0.48 -5.95 -17.83
CA ARG A 233 -0.67 -6.54 -16.50
C ARG A 233 -0.75 -5.49 -15.40
N LYS A 234 0.09 -4.45 -15.46
CA LYS A 234 0.01 -3.33 -14.52
C LYS A 234 -1.33 -2.60 -14.68
N ARG A 235 -1.74 -2.34 -15.92
CA ARG A 235 -3.01 -1.68 -16.23
C ARG A 235 -4.23 -2.47 -15.74
N VAL A 236 -4.20 -3.81 -15.76
CA VAL A 236 -5.24 -4.65 -15.16
C VAL A 236 -5.39 -4.36 -13.67
N PHE A 237 -4.29 -4.24 -12.93
CA PHE A 237 -4.33 -3.94 -11.50
C PHE A 237 -4.91 -2.56 -11.24
N ASP A 238 -4.51 -1.56 -12.01
CA ASP A 238 -5.07 -0.19 -11.91
C ASP A 238 -6.59 -0.19 -12.16
N ILE A 239 -7.05 -0.90 -13.21
CA ILE A 239 -8.49 -0.98 -13.54
C ILE A 239 -9.29 -1.72 -12.47
N LEU A 240 -8.73 -2.78 -11.88
CA LEU A 240 -9.38 -3.48 -10.78
C LEU A 240 -9.48 -2.58 -9.55
N GLU A 241 -8.44 -1.79 -9.24
CA GLU A 241 -8.48 -0.81 -8.16
C GLU A 241 -9.54 0.27 -8.41
N GLU A 242 -9.55 0.87 -9.61
CA GLU A 242 -10.58 1.85 -10.03
C GLU A 242 -12.00 1.25 -9.89
N ALA A 243 -12.20 0.00 -10.35
CA ALA A 243 -13.49 -0.68 -10.28
C ALA A 243 -13.96 -0.93 -8.85
N VAL A 244 -13.05 -1.31 -7.95
CA VAL A 244 -13.36 -1.54 -6.53
C VAL A 244 -13.66 -0.22 -5.83
N ALA A 245 -12.88 0.82 -6.09
CA ALA A 245 -13.09 2.15 -5.51
C ALA A 245 -14.46 2.73 -5.89
N GLU A 246 -14.82 2.72 -7.18
CA GLU A 246 -16.13 3.18 -7.66
C GLU A 246 -17.29 2.37 -7.08
N ARG A 247 -17.07 1.08 -6.82
CA ARG A 247 -18.11 0.21 -6.28
C ARG A 247 -18.36 0.50 -4.80
N ILE A 248 -17.32 0.83 -4.03
CA ILE A 248 -17.44 1.21 -2.63
C ILE A 248 -18.06 2.61 -2.50
N SER A 249 -17.59 3.58 -3.29
CA SER A 249 -18.12 4.95 -3.24
C SER A 249 -19.52 5.07 -3.85
N GLY A 250 -19.79 4.35 -4.94
CA GLY A 250 -21.08 4.34 -5.64
C GLY A 250 -22.21 3.62 -4.91
N ASN A 251 -21.93 2.98 -3.76
CA ASN A 251 -22.95 2.38 -2.90
C ASN A 251 -23.67 3.39 -1.99
N GLN A 252 -23.25 4.66 -2.00
CA GLN A 252 -23.96 5.71 -1.27
C GLN A 252 -25.21 6.12 -2.05
N PHE A 253 -26.31 5.42 -1.79
CA PHE A 253 -27.60 5.66 -2.47
C PHE A 253 -28.41 6.83 -1.88
N GLU A 254 -28.10 7.26 -0.66
CA GLU A 254 -28.91 8.21 0.10
C GLU A 254 -28.06 9.40 0.55
N GLU A 255 -28.61 10.60 0.40
CA GLU A 255 -28.02 11.80 1.00
C GLU A 255 -28.38 11.91 2.48
N ARG A 256 -27.50 12.56 3.25
CA ARG A 256 -27.71 12.85 4.68
C ARG A 256 -28.99 13.66 4.93
N SER A 257 -29.42 14.46 3.96
CA SER A 257 -30.65 15.26 3.97
C SER A 257 -31.92 14.39 3.92
N GLU A 258 -31.86 13.24 3.24
CA GLU A 258 -33.01 12.37 2.98
C GLU A 258 -33.22 11.33 4.07
N ASN A 259 -32.13 10.82 4.67
CA ASN A 259 -32.22 9.80 5.72
C ASN A 259 -31.24 10.03 6.87
N LYS A 260 -31.78 10.13 8.10
CA LYS A 260 -30.98 10.23 9.34
C LYS A 260 -30.06 9.04 9.61
N HIS A 261 -30.37 7.87 9.02
CA HIS A 261 -29.57 6.64 9.17
C HIS A 261 -28.80 6.28 7.90
N TRP A 262 -28.56 7.24 7.01
CA TRP A 262 -27.85 7.05 5.74
C TRP A 262 -26.51 6.32 5.94
N LEU A 263 -25.73 6.70 6.96
CA LEU A 263 -24.41 6.11 7.20
C LEU A 263 -24.50 4.64 7.60
N VAL A 264 -25.44 4.29 8.48
CA VAL A 264 -25.64 2.89 8.91
C VAL A 264 -26.01 2.02 7.72
N ARG A 265 -26.91 2.50 6.85
CA ARG A 265 -27.28 1.79 5.61
C ARG A 265 -26.11 1.67 4.65
N HIS A 266 -25.37 2.75 4.43
CA HIS A 266 -24.19 2.76 3.55
C HIS A 266 -23.14 1.75 3.99
N LEU A 267 -22.81 1.76 5.28
CA LEU A 267 -21.85 0.84 5.89
C LEU A 267 -22.32 -0.63 5.82
N GLU A 268 -23.61 -0.88 6.03
CA GLU A 268 -24.19 -2.22 5.97
C GLU A 268 -24.25 -2.77 4.53
N VAL A 269 -24.65 -1.94 3.56
CA VAL A 269 -24.62 -2.30 2.14
C VAL A 269 -23.19 -2.58 1.70
N THR A 270 -22.22 -1.76 2.15
CA THR A 270 -20.80 -1.97 1.86
C THR A 270 -20.30 -3.30 2.44
N ARG A 271 -20.70 -3.65 3.67
CA ARG A 271 -20.40 -4.95 4.31
C ARG A 271 -20.92 -6.11 3.49
N MET A 272 -22.21 -6.10 3.15
CA MET A 272 -22.86 -7.17 2.39
C MET A 272 -22.27 -7.33 0.98
N MET A 273 -22.02 -6.21 0.30
CA MET A 273 -21.38 -6.20 -1.02
C MET A 273 -19.97 -6.78 -0.97
N MET A 274 -19.13 -6.34 -0.02
CA MET A 274 -17.75 -6.80 0.10
C MET A 274 -17.68 -8.29 0.42
N LEU A 275 -18.55 -8.79 1.31
CA LEU A 275 -18.65 -10.20 1.64
C LEU A 275 -18.97 -11.03 0.39
N GLU A 276 -19.98 -10.62 -0.37
CA GLU A 276 -20.41 -11.33 -1.57
C GLU A 276 -19.35 -11.28 -2.69
N ASP A 277 -18.69 -10.14 -2.87
CA ASP A 277 -17.65 -10.01 -3.88
C ASP A 277 -16.41 -10.83 -3.54
N LEU A 278 -15.90 -10.76 -2.30
CA LEU A 278 -14.75 -11.55 -1.86
C LEU A 278 -15.04 -13.06 -1.92
N ARG A 279 -16.28 -13.47 -1.65
CA ARG A 279 -16.73 -14.86 -1.83
C ARG A 279 -16.60 -15.29 -3.29
N VAL A 280 -17.05 -14.46 -4.22
CA VAL A 280 -16.94 -14.73 -5.66
C VAL A 280 -15.50 -14.71 -6.13
N VAL A 281 -14.66 -13.83 -5.58
CA VAL A 281 -13.23 -13.84 -5.86
C VAL A 281 -12.62 -15.20 -5.47
N LYS A 282 -12.88 -15.64 -4.24
CA LYS A 282 -12.32 -16.88 -3.68
C LYS A 282 -12.77 -18.13 -4.43
N VAL A 283 -14.05 -18.20 -4.81
CA VAL A 283 -14.62 -19.39 -5.46
C VAL A 283 -14.38 -19.41 -6.97
N ALA A 284 -14.63 -18.30 -7.66
CA ALA A 284 -14.75 -18.28 -9.11
C ALA A 284 -13.61 -17.50 -9.80
N CYS A 285 -13.18 -16.35 -9.28
CA CYS A 285 -12.08 -15.60 -9.90
C CYS A 285 -10.75 -16.36 -9.83
N VAL A 286 -10.47 -17.05 -8.71
CA VAL A 286 -9.24 -17.86 -8.58
C VAL A 286 -9.10 -18.91 -9.69
N GLN A 287 -10.21 -19.46 -10.20
CA GLN A 287 -10.19 -20.44 -11.30
C GLN A 287 -9.93 -19.81 -12.68
N CYS A 288 -10.16 -18.50 -12.81
CA CYS A 288 -10.03 -17.79 -14.09
C CYS A 288 -8.67 -17.12 -14.26
N PHE A 289 -8.03 -16.72 -13.16
CA PHE A 289 -6.77 -15.97 -13.17
C PHE A 289 -5.55 -16.91 -13.07
N PRO A 290 -4.42 -16.57 -13.71
CA PRO A 290 -3.17 -17.32 -13.52
C PRO A 290 -2.73 -17.30 -12.04
N PRO A 291 -2.14 -18.38 -11.51
CA PRO A 291 -1.67 -18.43 -10.12
C PRO A 291 -0.66 -17.34 -9.76
N SER A 292 0.14 -16.89 -10.74
CA SER A 292 1.12 -15.81 -10.60
C SER A 292 0.51 -14.46 -10.21
N TYR A 293 -0.80 -14.28 -10.36
CA TYR A 293 -1.51 -13.05 -9.99
C TYR A 293 -1.86 -13.01 -8.51
N ASN A 294 -1.99 -14.16 -7.84
CA ASN A 294 -2.54 -14.28 -6.50
C ASN A 294 -3.81 -13.42 -6.31
N ILE A 295 -4.79 -13.61 -7.22
CA ILE A 295 -5.94 -12.70 -7.37
C ILE A 295 -6.76 -12.56 -6.08
N ALA A 296 -6.84 -13.60 -5.24
CA ALA A 296 -7.56 -13.55 -3.98
C ALA A 296 -6.93 -12.55 -3.00
N ASN A 297 -5.63 -12.68 -2.73
CA ASN A 297 -4.89 -11.75 -1.86
C ASN A 297 -4.84 -10.34 -2.46
N LEU A 298 -4.66 -10.24 -3.79
CA LEU A 298 -4.67 -8.96 -4.47
C LEU A 298 -6.00 -8.23 -4.30
N MET A 299 -7.12 -8.88 -4.60
CA MET A 299 -8.45 -8.27 -4.45
C MET A 299 -8.73 -7.93 -2.99
N LEU A 300 -8.36 -8.80 -2.04
CA LEU A 300 -8.48 -8.51 -0.61
C LEU A 300 -7.77 -7.19 -0.24
N LYS A 301 -6.50 -7.03 -0.66
CA LYS A 301 -5.72 -5.82 -0.42
C LYS A 301 -6.31 -4.60 -1.11
N LEU A 302 -6.81 -4.73 -2.34
CA LEU A 302 -7.48 -3.64 -3.06
C LEU A 302 -8.76 -3.20 -2.34
N TYR A 303 -9.65 -4.13 -1.99
CA TYR A 303 -10.85 -3.83 -1.22
C TYR A 303 -10.51 -3.16 0.12
N HIS A 304 -9.53 -3.69 0.84
CA HIS A 304 -9.08 -3.10 2.10
C HIS A 304 -8.55 -1.66 1.92
N LYS A 305 -7.68 -1.43 0.92
CA LYS A 305 -7.11 -0.11 0.60
C LYS A 305 -8.18 0.91 0.21
N CYS A 306 -9.07 0.53 -0.72
CA CYS A 306 -10.14 1.42 -1.18
C CYS A 306 -11.13 1.72 -0.05
N LEU A 307 -11.50 0.73 0.75
CA LEU A 307 -12.36 0.90 1.91
C LEU A 307 -11.72 1.84 2.95
N ARG A 308 -10.45 1.64 3.29
CA ARG A 308 -9.70 2.53 4.18
C ARG A 308 -9.73 3.98 3.69
N SER A 309 -9.46 4.20 2.40
CA SER A 309 -9.50 5.54 1.81
C SER A 309 -10.90 6.16 1.92
N HIS A 310 -11.94 5.38 1.63
CA HIS A 310 -13.33 5.83 1.70
C HIS A 310 -13.77 6.18 3.13
N LEU A 311 -13.44 5.32 4.10
CA LEU A 311 -13.80 5.56 5.50
C LEU A 311 -13.03 6.73 6.11
N LEU A 312 -11.77 6.95 5.70
CA LEU A 312 -11.01 8.12 6.09
C LEU A 312 -11.66 9.41 5.58
N ASP A 313 -12.04 9.46 4.31
CA ASP A 313 -12.72 10.62 3.73
C ASP A 313 -14.07 10.89 4.41
N LEU A 314 -14.86 9.83 4.66
CA LEU A 314 -16.10 9.93 5.42
C LEU A 314 -15.88 10.47 6.83
N SER A 315 -14.78 10.07 7.50
CA SER A 315 -14.50 10.44 8.89
C SER A 315 -14.38 11.96 9.12
N HIS A 316 -14.05 12.72 8.07
CA HIS A 316 -13.95 14.18 8.15
C HIS A 316 -15.30 14.90 8.20
N HIS A 317 -16.39 14.25 7.77
CA HIS A 317 -17.70 14.87 7.53
C HIS A 317 -18.80 14.34 8.47
N LEU A 318 -18.43 13.56 9.49
CA LEU A 318 -19.36 12.95 10.43
C LEU A 318 -19.88 13.93 11.49
N ASP A 319 -21.02 13.59 12.08
CA ASP A 319 -21.62 14.36 13.16
C ASP A 319 -22.47 13.50 14.12
N GLY A 320 -22.59 13.94 15.37
CA GLY A 320 -23.46 13.31 16.37
C GLY A 320 -23.20 11.81 16.55
N ASN A 321 -24.21 10.97 16.33
CA ASN A 321 -24.11 9.53 16.50
C ASN A 321 -23.36 8.82 15.36
N GLU A 322 -23.09 9.52 14.25
CA GLU A 322 -22.37 8.97 13.10
C GLU A 322 -20.94 8.54 13.46
N TYR A 323 -20.29 9.26 14.39
CA TYR A 323 -18.98 8.90 14.92
C TYR A 323 -18.96 7.48 15.50
N VAL A 324 -19.93 7.15 16.34
CA VAL A 324 -20.04 5.82 16.95
C VAL A 324 -20.40 4.75 15.92
N HIS A 325 -21.30 5.06 14.99
CA HIS A 325 -21.65 4.11 13.92
C HIS A 325 -20.42 3.71 13.09
N LEU A 326 -19.55 4.67 12.74
CA LEU A 326 -18.30 4.35 12.03
C LEU A 326 -17.33 3.56 12.91
N LEU A 327 -17.12 3.97 14.18
CA LEU A 327 -16.22 3.28 15.10
C LEU A 327 -16.64 1.81 15.32
N ASN A 328 -17.93 1.56 15.52
CA ASN A 328 -18.51 0.22 15.63
C ASN A 328 -18.24 -0.63 14.40
N TRP A 329 -18.47 -0.06 13.23
CA TRP A 329 -18.29 -0.79 11.99
C TRP A 329 -16.81 -1.17 11.76
N VAL A 330 -15.90 -0.24 12.05
CA VAL A 330 -14.45 -0.50 11.96
C VAL A 330 -14.00 -1.57 12.95
N GLN A 331 -14.59 -1.62 14.15
CA GLN A 331 -14.31 -2.67 15.12
C GLN A 331 -14.90 -4.03 14.70
N ALA A 332 -16.06 -4.04 14.03
CA ALA A 332 -16.69 -5.27 13.53
C ALA A 332 -16.03 -5.83 12.26
N TYR A 333 -15.26 -5.02 11.53
CA TYR A 333 -14.58 -5.40 10.27
C TYR A 333 -13.75 -6.71 10.33
N PRO A 334 -12.84 -6.92 11.30
CA PRO A 334 -12.12 -8.18 11.44
C PRO A 334 -13.02 -9.35 11.91
N GLY A 335 -14.22 -9.06 12.42
CA GLY A 335 -15.10 -10.01 13.07
C GLY A 335 -15.80 -10.99 12.13
N LYS A 336 -16.67 -11.82 12.73
CA LYS A 336 -17.40 -12.90 12.05
C LYS A 336 -18.43 -12.40 11.03
N ASP A 337 -18.78 -11.12 11.09
CA ASP A 337 -19.76 -10.50 10.21
C ASP A 337 -19.15 -10.09 8.85
N LEU A 338 -17.81 -10.12 8.71
CA LEU A 338 -17.15 -9.79 7.46
C LEU A 338 -15.92 -10.67 7.19
N LEU A 339 -14.71 -10.31 7.65
CA LEU A 339 -13.49 -11.02 7.24
C LEU A 339 -13.36 -12.41 7.85
N SER A 340 -13.68 -12.55 9.14
CA SER A 340 -13.74 -13.86 9.82
C SER A 340 -15.04 -14.62 9.53
N HIS A 341 -15.84 -14.19 8.55
CA HIS A 341 -17.05 -14.91 8.18
C HIS A 341 -16.71 -16.31 7.66
N PRO A 342 -17.46 -17.38 8.00
CA PRO A 342 -17.10 -18.77 7.67
C PRO A 342 -16.82 -19.04 6.18
N GLN A 343 -17.42 -18.24 5.29
CA GLN A 343 -17.20 -18.37 3.85
C GLN A 343 -15.88 -17.72 3.37
N LEU A 344 -15.40 -16.71 4.08
CA LEU A 344 -14.15 -16.01 3.76
C LEU A 344 -12.99 -16.59 4.59
N ASN A 345 -13.16 -16.71 5.90
CA ASN A 345 -12.17 -17.21 6.86
C ASN A 345 -10.80 -16.52 6.66
N ILE A 346 -10.82 -15.20 6.64
CA ILE A 346 -9.65 -14.33 6.44
C ILE A 346 -9.27 -13.76 7.79
N ASP A 347 -8.04 -14.04 8.22
CA ASP A 347 -7.44 -13.42 9.38
C ASP A 347 -6.67 -12.15 8.95
N VAL A 348 -6.94 -11.04 9.62
CA VAL A 348 -6.33 -9.73 9.33
C VAL A 348 -4.84 -9.72 9.66
N GLU A 349 -4.44 -10.40 10.74
CA GLU A 349 -3.05 -10.45 11.20
C GLU A 349 -2.20 -11.36 10.32
N GLU A 350 -2.73 -12.53 9.92
CA GLU A 350 -2.03 -13.44 9.01
C GLU A 350 -1.79 -12.82 7.63
N GLU A 351 -2.76 -12.04 7.13
CA GLU A 351 -2.66 -11.37 5.83
C GLU A 351 -1.86 -10.06 5.87
N GLY A 352 -1.44 -9.61 7.06
CA GLY A 352 -0.64 -8.40 7.27
C GLY A 352 -1.37 -7.12 6.84
N LEU A 353 -2.68 -7.04 7.09
CA LEU A 353 -3.49 -5.86 6.76
C LEU A 353 -3.39 -4.82 7.88
N ASP A 354 -3.15 -3.56 7.50
CA ASP A 354 -3.14 -2.45 8.44
C ASP A 354 -4.55 -2.17 9.01
N PRO A 355 -4.67 -1.48 10.16
CA PRO A 355 -5.99 -1.06 10.66
C PRO A 355 -6.71 -0.15 9.67
N LEU A 356 -8.03 -0.31 9.48
CA LEU A 356 -8.82 0.50 8.55
C LEU A 356 -8.75 2.01 8.83
N LEU A 357 -8.74 2.39 10.11
CA LEU A 357 -8.51 3.76 10.55
C LEU A 357 -7.24 3.79 11.42
N PRO A 358 -6.35 4.78 11.25
CA PRO A 358 -5.25 5.02 12.18
C PRO A 358 -5.77 5.22 13.60
N GLU A 359 -4.99 4.82 14.59
CA GLU A 359 -5.39 4.93 16.00
C GLU A 359 -5.60 6.40 16.42
N SER A 360 -4.79 7.32 15.88
CA SER A 360 -4.99 8.77 16.05
C SER A 360 -6.36 9.23 15.53
N ASN A 361 -6.81 8.71 14.40
CA ASN A 361 -8.11 9.06 13.82
C ASN A 361 -9.25 8.49 14.67
N LYS A 362 -9.11 7.26 15.19
CA LYS A 362 -10.11 6.69 16.10
C LYS A 362 -10.24 7.50 17.39
N GLN A 363 -9.12 7.95 17.95
CA GLN A 363 -9.09 8.82 19.12
C GLN A 363 -9.78 10.16 18.82
N GLU A 364 -9.46 10.79 17.69
CA GLU A 364 -10.10 12.04 17.29
C GLU A 364 -11.62 11.91 17.13
N LEU A 365 -12.10 10.86 16.45
CA LEU A 365 -13.54 10.59 16.31
C LEU A 365 -14.22 10.34 17.66
N THR A 366 -13.53 9.63 18.55
CA THR A 366 -13.99 9.37 19.91
C THR A 366 -14.11 10.67 20.70
N ASP A 367 -13.12 11.55 20.64
CA ASP A 367 -13.13 12.83 21.36
C ASP A 367 -14.19 13.79 20.80
N ARG A 368 -14.39 13.84 19.48
CA ARG A 368 -15.49 14.60 18.86
C ARG A 368 -16.87 14.07 19.26
N TYR A 369 -17.02 12.75 19.38
CA TYR A 369 -18.23 12.15 19.92
C TYR A 369 -18.48 12.57 21.37
N PHE A 370 -17.45 12.52 22.22
CA PHE A 370 -17.54 12.99 23.61
C PHE A 370 -17.92 14.46 23.71
N ALA A 371 -17.32 15.34 22.90
CA ALA A 371 -17.68 16.75 22.85
C ALA A 371 -19.15 16.94 22.45
N THR A 372 -19.67 16.09 21.57
CA THR A 372 -21.08 16.12 21.15
C THR A 372 -22.00 15.67 22.28
N ILE A 373 -21.66 14.59 22.99
CA ILE A 373 -22.42 14.15 24.18
C ILE A 373 -22.40 15.23 25.26
N GLU A 374 -21.23 15.82 25.53
CA GLU A 374 -21.09 16.87 26.54
C GLU A 374 -21.98 18.07 26.20
N LYS A 375 -21.99 18.52 24.94
CA LYS A 375 -22.87 19.59 24.47
C LYS A 375 -24.35 19.21 24.66
N ASN A 376 -24.73 17.99 24.28
CA ASN A 376 -26.09 17.50 24.45
C ASN A 376 -26.49 17.47 25.93
N TYR A 377 -25.63 16.99 26.83
CA TYR A 377 -25.85 17.01 28.26
C TYR A 377 -26.07 18.43 28.78
N ARG A 378 -25.20 19.38 28.41
CA ARG A 378 -25.35 20.79 28.83
C ARG A 378 -26.66 21.42 28.35
N GLU A 379 -27.03 21.22 27.09
CA GLU A 379 -28.27 21.74 26.53
C GLU A 379 -29.50 21.14 27.22
N TRP A 380 -29.52 19.82 27.39
CA TRP A 380 -30.63 19.11 28.03
C TRP A 380 -30.80 19.47 29.51
N MET A 381 -29.69 19.50 30.26
CA MET A 381 -29.68 19.87 31.68
C MET A 381 -30.17 21.30 31.89
N SER A 382 -29.67 22.25 31.09
CA SER A 382 -30.13 23.65 31.11
C SER A 382 -31.62 23.76 30.79
N ASN A 383 -32.08 23.09 29.73
CA ASN A 383 -33.50 23.08 29.36
C ASN A 383 -34.39 22.47 30.45
N THR A 384 -33.90 21.45 31.16
CA THR A 384 -34.63 20.80 32.26
C THR A 384 -34.78 21.75 33.44
N ILE A 385 -33.72 22.44 33.85
CA ILE A 385 -33.76 23.45 34.92
C ILE A 385 -34.70 24.60 34.54
N ASN A 386 -34.58 25.12 33.30
CA ASN A 386 -35.43 26.21 32.80
C ASN A 386 -36.90 25.82 32.69
N ARG A 387 -37.21 24.53 32.48
CA ARG A 387 -38.59 24.03 32.50
C ARG A 387 -39.08 23.98 33.94
N GLU A 388 -38.31 23.43 34.86
CA GLU A 388 -38.66 23.42 36.28
C GLU A 388 -38.90 24.81 36.86
N GLU A 389 -38.02 25.78 36.59
CA GLU A 389 -38.19 27.16 37.10
C GLU A 389 -39.51 27.79 36.62
N ARG A 390 -39.95 27.44 35.41
CA ARG A 390 -41.26 27.85 34.87
C ARG A 390 -42.41 27.14 35.58
N ASP A 391 -42.28 25.84 35.80
CA ASP A 391 -43.30 25.03 36.47
C ASP A 391 -43.50 25.48 37.92
N TRP A 392 -42.42 25.83 38.64
CA TRP A 392 -42.51 26.36 40.01
C TRP A 392 -43.24 27.71 40.11
N SER A 393 -43.33 28.42 38.98
CA SER A 393 -44.06 29.69 38.84
C SER A 393 -45.51 29.48 38.36
N SER A 394 -45.92 28.23 38.12
CA SER A 394 -47.25 27.87 37.62
C SER A 394 -48.36 28.07 38.66
N SER A 395 -49.58 28.22 38.17
CA SER A 395 -50.82 28.21 38.95
C SER A 395 -51.35 26.80 39.26
N GLU A 396 -50.58 25.75 38.94
CA GLU A 396 -50.91 24.36 39.19
C GLU A 396 -49.93 23.74 40.20
N PRO A 397 -50.39 22.84 41.09
CA PRO A 397 -49.52 22.10 41.99
C PRO A 397 -48.64 21.09 41.22
N PRO A 398 -47.50 20.65 41.78
CA PRO A 398 -46.69 19.59 41.19
C PRO A 398 -47.47 18.28 41.08
N GLU A 399 -47.06 17.44 40.12
CA GLU A 399 -47.62 16.11 39.93
C GLU A 399 -47.43 15.24 41.18
N MET A 400 -48.38 14.33 41.42
CA MET A 400 -48.32 13.35 42.50
C MET A 400 -48.11 11.95 41.90
N ASP A 401 -47.25 11.16 42.53
CA ASP A 401 -47.11 9.74 42.18
C ASP A 401 -48.29 8.90 42.72
N ASN A 402 -48.27 7.60 42.44
CA ASN A 402 -49.30 6.66 42.90
C ASN A 402 -49.38 6.54 44.44
N ASP A 403 -48.34 6.96 45.15
CA ASP A 403 -48.23 6.92 46.61
C ASP A 403 -48.58 8.29 47.24
N GLY A 404 -48.92 9.29 46.44
CA GLY A 404 -49.31 10.62 46.87
C GLY A 404 -48.15 11.56 47.19
N HIS A 405 -46.92 11.24 46.79
CA HIS A 405 -45.77 12.13 46.94
C HIS A 405 -45.68 13.09 45.76
N TYR A 406 -45.38 14.36 46.05
CA TYR A 406 -45.11 15.34 45.00
C TYR A 406 -43.78 15.04 44.31
N HIS A 407 -43.79 15.00 42.99
CA HIS A 407 -42.61 14.77 42.15
C HIS A 407 -42.69 15.62 40.88
N THR A 408 -41.53 15.83 40.25
CA THR A 408 -41.50 16.27 38.86
C THR A 408 -40.90 15.18 37.98
N THR A 409 -40.99 15.36 36.68
CA THR A 409 -40.42 14.45 35.69
C THR A 409 -38.89 14.53 35.57
N THR A 410 -38.24 15.49 36.23
CA THR A 410 -36.79 15.78 36.11
C THR A 410 -35.88 14.57 36.39
N PRO A 411 -36.05 13.80 37.49
CA PRO A 411 -35.21 12.63 37.75
C PRO A 411 -35.29 11.58 36.64
N VAL A 412 -36.47 11.39 36.06
CA VAL A 412 -36.70 10.42 34.97
C VAL A 412 -36.00 10.86 33.70
N PHE A 413 -36.10 12.15 33.33
CA PHE A 413 -35.44 12.68 32.14
C PHE A 413 -33.91 12.60 32.22
N ILE A 414 -33.32 12.95 33.35
CA ILE A 414 -31.86 12.86 33.56
C ILE A 414 -31.38 11.41 33.40
N PHE A 415 -32.11 10.47 33.99
CA PHE A 415 -31.77 9.06 33.92
C PHE A 415 -31.88 8.50 32.51
N GLN A 416 -32.99 8.75 31.82
CA GLN A 416 -33.22 8.28 30.45
C GLN A 416 -32.13 8.77 29.49
N MET A 417 -31.69 10.02 29.67
CA MET A 417 -30.65 10.62 28.84
C MET A 417 -29.29 9.91 29.02
N ILE A 418 -28.91 9.62 30.25
CA ILE A 418 -27.65 8.90 30.56
C ILE A 418 -27.75 7.45 30.07
N ASP A 419 -28.87 6.77 30.35
CA ASP A 419 -29.12 5.39 29.92
C ASP A 419 -29.03 5.25 28.39
N GLN A 420 -29.57 6.22 27.65
CA GLN A 420 -29.51 6.22 26.18
C GLN A 420 -28.07 6.27 25.66
N HIS A 421 -27.22 7.15 26.19
CA HIS A 421 -25.82 7.25 25.76
C HIS A 421 -24.99 6.04 26.19
N LEU A 422 -25.25 5.48 27.37
CA LEU A 422 -24.58 4.29 27.86
C LEU A 422 -24.89 3.05 27.01
N ARG A 423 -26.15 2.83 26.63
CA ARG A 423 -26.54 1.72 25.72
C ARG A 423 -25.82 1.80 24.38
N VAL A 424 -25.59 3.01 23.86
CA VAL A 424 -24.87 3.20 22.61
C VAL A 424 -23.39 2.82 22.77
N ALA A 425 -22.75 3.21 23.88
CA ALA A 425 -21.35 2.84 24.11
C ALA A 425 -21.11 1.36 24.42
N GLU A 426 -22.08 0.69 25.07
CA GLU A 426 -22.04 -0.76 25.31
C GLU A 426 -21.86 -1.56 24.00
N THR A 427 -22.39 -1.05 22.88
CA THR A 427 -22.24 -1.70 21.57
C THR A 427 -20.84 -1.54 20.95
N VAL A 428 -20.01 -0.65 21.49
CA VAL A 428 -18.68 -0.32 20.96
C VAL A 428 -17.63 -1.08 21.73
N ASN A 429 -17.28 -0.62 22.94
CA ASN A 429 -16.31 -1.24 23.81
C ASN A 429 -16.42 -0.70 25.24
N GLN A 430 -15.87 -1.46 26.19
CA GLN A 430 -15.88 -1.12 27.61
C GLN A 430 -15.22 0.24 27.90
N THR A 431 -14.12 0.56 27.21
CA THR A 431 -13.38 1.81 27.42
C THR A 431 -14.23 3.04 27.11
N LEU A 432 -15.04 2.99 26.04
CA LEU A 432 -15.95 4.07 25.68
C LEU A 432 -17.07 4.19 26.71
N GLU A 433 -17.61 3.06 27.16
CA GLU A 433 -18.66 3.01 28.18
C GLU A 433 -18.19 3.65 29.49
N ASP A 434 -17.00 3.28 29.98
CA ASP A 434 -16.41 3.83 31.20
C ASP A 434 -16.20 5.35 31.10
N ARG A 435 -15.73 5.82 29.93
CA ARG A 435 -15.56 7.25 29.66
C ARG A 435 -16.90 8.00 29.60
N ILE A 436 -17.95 7.43 29.00
CA ILE A 436 -19.29 8.05 29.02
C ILE A 436 -19.83 8.11 30.44
N LEU A 437 -19.64 7.06 31.23
CA LEU A 437 -20.09 7.02 32.61
C LEU A 437 -19.41 8.10 33.45
N ALA A 438 -18.08 8.26 33.31
CA ALA A 438 -17.34 9.34 33.95
C ALA A 438 -17.84 10.73 33.52
N LEU A 439 -18.00 10.97 32.21
CA LEU A 439 -18.54 12.23 31.70
C LEU A 439 -19.95 12.51 32.25
N SER A 440 -20.79 11.47 32.34
CA SER A 440 -22.15 11.59 32.87
C SER A 440 -22.12 12.02 34.34
N MET A 441 -21.20 11.47 35.14
CA MET A 441 -20.99 11.88 36.54
C MET A 441 -20.56 13.35 36.66
N ASP A 442 -19.61 13.79 35.83
CA ASP A 442 -19.16 15.18 35.83
C ASP A 442 -20.30 16.15 35.48
N GLN A 443 -21.10 15.82 34.45
CA GLN A 443 -22.23 16.65 34.06
C GLN A 443 -23.34 16.69 35.14
N LEU A 444 -23.54 15.62 35.89
CA LEU A 444 -24.50 15.63 37.01
C LEU A 444 -24.09 16.52 38.16
N ILE A 445 -22.78 16.60 38.45
CA ILE A 445 -22.26 17.52 39.45
C ILE A 445 -22.56 18.96 39.01
N ILE A 446 -22.33 19.27 37.73
CA ILE A 446 -22.65 20.59 37.15
C ILE A 446 -24.15 20.86 37.24
N PHE A 447 -24.99 19.90 36.86
CA PHE A 447 -26.45 20.02 36.98
C PHE A 447 -26.87 20.27 38.43
N ALA A 448 -26.37 19.50 39.39
CA ALA A 448 -26.73 19.64 40.79
C ALA A 448 -26.37 21.03 41.34
N GLN A 449 -25.22 21.58 40.92
CA GLN A 449 -24.83 22.94 41.29
C GLN A 449 -25.78 23.99 40.67
N GLN A 450 -26.06 23.91 39.37
CA GLN A 450 -26.98 24.84 38.69
C GLN A 450 -28.40 24.74 39.25
N TYR A 451 -28.85 23.53 39.57
CA TYR A 451 -30.15 23.27 40.15
C TYR A 451 -30.26 23.90 41.54
N LYS A 452 -29.24 23.70 42.39
CA LYS A 452 -29.14 24.36 43.70
C LYS A 452 -29.19 25.89 43.60
N GLU A 453 -28.39 26.49 42.71
CA GLU A 453 -28.37 27.94 42.51
C GLU A 453 -29.75 28.48 42.08
N THR A 454 -30.45 27.76 41.20
CA THR A 454 -31.81 28.09 40.76
C THR A 454 -32.83 27.97 41.90
N ILE A 455 -32.73 26.93 42.74
CA ILE A 455 -33.59 26.75 43.93
C ILE A 455 -33.34 27.88 44.95
N GLU A 456 -32.09 28.25 45.19
CA GLU A 456 -31.74 29.35 46.10
C GLU A 456 -32.32 30.69 45.62
N LYS A 457 -32.26 30.94 44.30
CA LYS A 457 -32.88 32.10 43.66
C LYS A 457 -34.41 32.06 43.84
N TYR A 458 -35.04 30.92 43.60
CA TYR A 458 -36.48 30.72 43.79
C TYR A 458 -36.91 31.02 45.23
N CYS A 459 -36.18 30.49 46.21
CA CYS A 459 -36.40 30.76 47.63
C CYS A 459 -36.25 32.25 47.96
N LYS A 460 -35.18 32.90 47.52
CA LYS A 460 -34.95 34.35 47.76
C LYS A 460 -36.09 35.21 47.21
N ILE A 461 -36.58 34.90 46.01
CA ILE A 461 -37.70 35.60 45.39
C ILE A 461 -38.98 35.40 46.20
N HIS A 462 -39.30 34.16 46.61
CA HIS A 462 -40.49 33.87 47.42
C HIS A 462 -40.46 34.56 48.80
N PHE A 463 -39.31 34.55 49.48
CA PHE A 463 -39.21 35.18 50.80
C PHE A 463 -39.23 36.71 50.74
N SER A 464 -38.88 37.30 49.59
CA SER A 464 -39.03 38.73 49.33
C SER A 464 -40.49 39.12 49.06
N ASP A 465 -41.26 38.25 48.41
CA ASP A 465 -42.70 38.42 48.18
C ASP A 465 -43.44 37.08 48.33
N ARG A 466 -43.99 36.86 49.52
CA ARG A 466 -44.66 35.59 49.89
C ARG A 466 -45.92 35.30 49.07
N GLY A 467 -46.49 36.32 48.40
CA GLY A 467 -47.65 36.16 47.53
C GLY A 467 -47.32 35.71 46.11
N ARG A 468 -46.04 35.76 45.71
CA ARG A 468 -45.60 35.55 44.33
C ARG A 468 -45.76 34.12 43.81
N TYR A 469 -45.60 33.13 44.68
CA TYR A 469 -45.69 31.71 44.31
C TYR A 469 -46.76 31.01 45.14
N LYS A 470 -47.87 30.65 44.49
CA LYS A 470 -49.06 30.06 45.14
C LYS A 470 -48.79 28.67 45.73
N PHE A 471 -47.97 27.86 45.06
CA PHE A 471 -47.68 26.47 45.44
C PHE A 471 -46.23 26.26 45.90
N PHE A 472 -45.62 27.27 46.54
CA PHE A 472 -44.22 27.20 46.99
C PHE A 472 -43.90 25.95 47.81
N THR A 473 -44.69 25.65 48.85
CA THR A 473 -44.45 24.49 49.73
C THR A 473 -44.55 23.15 48.99
N PRO A 474 -45.62 22.86 48.21
CA PRO A 474 -45.66 21.65 47.37
C PRO A 474 -44.46 21.49 46.44
N TYR A 475 -44.03 22.56 45.75
CA TYR A 475 -42.86 22.48 44.86
C TYR A 475 -41.55 22.26 45.63
N MET A 476 -41.37 22.85 46.81
CA MET A 476 -40.19 22.57 47.65
C MET A 476 -40.13 21.12 48.14
N VAL A 477 -41.29 20.52 48.44
CA VAL A 477 -41.38 19.08 48.73
C VAL A 477 -41.03 18.26 47.49
N ALA A 478 -41.56 18.62 46.32
CA ALA A 478 -41.24 17.95 45.05
C ALA A 478 -39.75 18.00 44.71
N ILE A 479 -39.11 19.16 44.86
CA ILE A 479 -37.66 19.36 44.65
C ILE A 479 -36.85 18.44 45.57
N THR A 480 -37.23 18.35 46.85
CA THR A 480 -36.54 17.49 47.83
C THR A 480 -36.68 16.02 47.45
N ASN A 481 -37.89 15.62 47.07
CA ASN A 481 -38.19 14.27 46.60
C ASN A 481 -37.44 13.94 45.31
N ASN A 482 -37.29 14.90 44.39
CA ASN A 482 -36.51 14.76 43.16
C ASN A 482 -35.04 14.49 43.45
N CYS A 483 -34.42 15.24 44.37
CA CYS A 483 -33.03 15.02 44.78
C CYS A 483 -32.81 13.59 45.32
N SER A 484 -33.71 13.12 46.18
CA SER A 484 -33.67 11.74 46.69
C SER A 484 -33.85 10.71 45.57
N ARG A 485 -34.76 10.98 44.62
CA ARG A 485 -35.00 10.08 43.49
C ARG A 485 -33.80 10.01 42.54
N ILE A 486 -33.14 11.13 42.27
CA ILE A 486 -31.90 11.19 41.48
C ILE A 486 -30.84 10.31 42.14
N GLU A 487 -30.59 10.47 43.44
CA GLU A 487 -29.64 9.65 44.20
C GLU A 487 -29.94 8.15 44.10
N GLN A 488 -31.20 7.74 44.30
CA GLN A 488 -31.62 6.34 44.17
C GLN A 488 -31.36 5.77 42.76
N LEU A 489 -31.67 6.54 41.72
CA LEU A 489 -31.46 6.12 40.34
C LEU A 489 -29.97 5.91 40.03
N PHE A 490 -29.08 6.74 40.57
CA PHE A 490 -27.63 6.55 40.45
C PHE A 490 -27.11 5.34 41.22
N LEU A 491 -27.59 5.12 42.45
CA LEU A 491 -27.24 3.94 43.23
C LEU A 491 -27.67 2.65 42.52
N ASN A 492 -28.81 2.68 41.82
CA ASN A 492 -29.28 1.54 41.04
C ASN A 492 -28.43 1.31 39.79
N MET A 493 -28.02 2.35 39.07
CA MET A 493 -27.08 2.22 37.94
C MET A 493 -25.75 1.61 38.36
N LYS A 494 -25.21 2.00 39.53
CA LYS A 494 -23.97 1.43 40.08
C LYS A 494 -24.10 -0.05 40.47
N LYS A 495 -25.31 -0.53 40.79
CA LYS A 495 -25.57 -1.93 41.17
C LYS A 495 -25.88 -2.85 39.99
N SER A 496 -26.36 -2.28 38.89
CA SER A 496 -26.74 -3.02 37.67
C SER A 496 -25.55 -3.34 36.76
N ARG A 497 -24.36 -2.88 37.13
CA ARG A 497 -23.08 -3.01 36.42
C ARG A 497 -22.07 -3.52 37.43
#